data_AF-A0A9N8DQY0-F1
#
_entry.id   AF-A0A9N8DQY0-F1
#
_cell.length_a   1.000
_cell.length_b   1.000
_cell.length_c   1.000
_cell.angle_alpha   90.00
_cell.angle_beta   90.00
_cell.angle_gamma   90.00
#
_symmetry.space_group_name_H-M   'P 1'
#
loop_
_entity.id
_entity.type
_entity.pdbx_description
1 polymer ?
#
loop_
_entity_poly.entity_id
_entity_poly.type
_entity_poly.pdbx_seq_one_letter_code
_entity_poly.pdbx_strand_id
1 'polypeptide(L)'
;MKFLFLSLALLGPASAVTREECKTDYLPPLLACIDSFAGKGTPDCSLLPIPDFAMPQNEANEMGYWVQQLRDTPTSHVFAVSENAYNALILVDVPPTDDAVETSRGGRRNLKGGRKLEEMEEPELMDAPVESSGDVDVDVPDGITVAFVDFPPTFATEGGSFLMSAMNDILEMLEATLDDVAKVEMIYSHGHNDHIGLANATFGHLVELGFDPASIPIIAPEGVLEHFEHAIETGFFTYSAPLPTKTFTGFMEYTVGQSTPLTMTTFDGHQFGDKDVILFMEALDTENPAIMMVVDVVFPKWVPFFSFALSTDLLQYIAAHDTLLEFPLGDDGYFVGGHLNQIGDRNDILLNQNLTQAIVEAGALALQTVDAGAIVGGTGAFTPGTPNYGNSWAGFGAYFDELERVCARAVLEEYGCDFGGLDVTLYSSCRMAQSFWRLEV
;
A
#
# COMPACT_ATOMS: atom_id res chain seq x y z
N MET A 1 -5.95 -19.77 8.82
CA MET A 1 -6.86 -18.93 9.62
C MET A 1 -7.75 -18.22 8.62
N LYS A 2 -9.05 -18.54 8.53
CA LYS A 2 -9.96 -17.79 7.63
C LYS A 2 -10.16 -16.42 8.25
N PHE A 3 -9.36 -15.43 7.84
CA PHE A 3 -9.69 -14.05 8.12
C PHE A 3 -11.04 -13.78 7.47
N LEU A 4 -12.02 -13.45 8.30
CA LEU A 4 -13.34 -13.06 7.84
C LEU A 4 -13.21 -11.61 7.34
N PHE A 5 -12.57 -11.41 6.19
CA PHE A 5 -12.72 -10.15 5.47
C PHE A 5 -14.16 -10.13 4.97
N LEU A 6 -15.01 -9.40 5.70
CA LEU A 6 -16.35 -9.10 5.24
C LEU A 6 -16.18 -8.35 3.92
N SER A 7 -16.74 -8.89 2.84
CA SER A 7 -16.45 -8.32 1.53
C SER A 7 -16.91 -6.87 1.47
N LEU A 8 -15.98 -5.94 1.24
CA LEU A 8 -16.35 -4.54 0.97
C LEU A 8 -17.22 -4.43 -0.28
N ALA A 9 -17.24 -5.45 -1.16
CA ALA A 9 -18.17 -5.52 -2.29
C ALA A 9 -19.66 -5.58 -1.88
N LEU A 10 -19.97 -5.87 -0.60
CA LEU A 10 -21.33 -5.76 -0.06
C LEU A 10 -21.72 -4.32 0.32
N LEU A 11 -20.76 -3.40 0.42
CA LEU A 11 -21.03 -1.98 0.59
C LEU A 11 -21.33 -1.40 -0.80
N GLY A 12 -22.59 -1.51 -1.24
CA GLY A 12 -23.05 -0.79 -2.42
C GLY A 12 -23.07 0.73 -2.17
N PRO A 13 -23.06 1.56 -3.23
CA PRO A 13 -23.09 3.02 -3.14
C PRO A 13 -24.36 3.57 -2.45
N ALA A 14 -25.37 2.74 -2.24
CA ALA A 14 -26.65 3.09 -1.61
C ALA A 14 -26.56 3.51 -0.12
N SER A 15 -25.37 3.42 0.50
CA SER A 15 -25.14 3.83 1.89
C SER A 15 -24.09 4.93 2.05
N ALA A 16 -23.49 5.40 0.94
CA ALA A 16 -22.49 6.45 0.98
C ALA A 16 -23.14 7.83 1.06
N VAL A 17 -22.41 8.80 1.62
CA VAL A 17 -22.84 10.20 1.71
C VAL A 17 -21.81 11.12 1.06
N THR A 18 -22.24 12.31 0.63
CA THR A 18 -21.29 13.31 0.17
C THR A 18 -20.45 13.84 1.34
N ARG A 19 -19.27 14.40 1.04
CA ARG A 19 -18.42 15.07 2.04
C ARG A 19 -19.18 16.15 2.82
N GLU A 20 -20.03 16.92 2.15
CA GLU A 20 -20.82 18.00 2.76
C GLU A 20 -21.91 17.47 3.70
N GLU A 21 -22.61 16.40 3.31
CA GLU A 21 -23.58 15.71 4.18
C GLU A 21 -22.89 15.13 5.42
N CYS A 22 -21.73 14.47 5.25
CA CYS A 22 -20.92 13.99 6.38
C CYS A 22 -20.60 15.14 7.36
N LYS A 23 -20.09 16.28 6.85
CA LYS A 23 -19.71 17.45 7.67
C LYS A 23 -20.90 18.09 8.37
N THR A 24 -22.07 18.11 7.75
CA THR A 24 -23.26 18.80 8.28
C THR A 24 -24.07 17.93 9.24
N ASP A 25 -24.27 16.65 8.90
CA ASP A 25 -25.28 15.81 9.55
C ASP A 25 -24.68 14.75 10.49
N TYR A 26 -23.43 14.32 10.25
CA TYR A 26 -22.84 13.16 10.94
C TYR A 26 -21.67 13.54 11.85
N LEU A 27 -20.79 14.43 11.42
CA LEU A 27 -19.63 14.83 12.21
C LEU A 27 -20.01 15.57 13.51
N PRO A 28 -20.94 16.56 13.52
CA PRO A 28 -21.29 17.25 14.76
C PRO A 28 -21.85 16.34 15.87
N PRO A 29 -22.79 15.41 15.63
CA PRO A 29 -23.24 14.49 16.68
C PRO A 29 -22.16 13.52 17.15
N LEU A 30 -21.23 13.09 16.27
CA LEU A 30 -20.07 12.29 16.68
C LEU A 30 -19.17 13.08 17.63
N LEU A 31 -18.78 14.31 17.27
CA LEU A 31 -17.93 15.16 18.11
C LEU A 31 -18.60 15.44 19.46
N ALA A 32 -19.91 15.74 19.48
CA ALA A 32 -20.67 15.94 20.70
C ALA A 32 -20.72 14.68 21.58
N CYS A 33 -20.82 13.50 20.97
CA CYS A 33 -20.76 12.23 21.68
C CYS A 33 -19.38 12.01 22.32
N ILE A 34 -18.29 12.23 21.58
CA ILE A 34 -16.91 12.15 22.07
C ILE A 34 -16.67 13.13 23.23
N ASP A 35 -17.20 14.35 23.15
CA ASP A 35 -17.08 15.36 24.20
C ASP A 35 -17.90 15.01 25.46
N SER A 36 -18.98 14.23 25.31
CA SER A 36 -19.80 13.76 26.44
C SER A 36 -19.19 12.55 27.18
N PHE A 37 -18.21 11.90 26.57
CA PHE A 37 -17.63 10.67 27.10
C PHE A 37 -16.48 10.97 28.08
N ALA A 38 -16.73 10.76 29.37
CA ALA A 38 -15.72 10.82 30.44
C ALA A 38 -15.36 9.43 31.00
N GLY A 39 -15.55 8.38 30.19
CA GLY A 39 -15.46 6.97 30.58
C GLY A 39 -14.16 6.28 30.15
N LYS A 40 -14.07 4.97 30.41
CA LYS A 40 -12.98 4.11 29.93
C LYS A 40 -13.30 3.51 28.56
N GLY A 41 -12.29 3.39 27.71
CA GLY A 41 -12.40 2.77 26.38
C GLY A 41 -12.91 3.72 25.29
N THR A 42 -13.10 3.19 24.08
CA THR A 42 -13.66 3.94 22.94
C THR A 42 -15.12 4.31 23.22
N PRO A 43 -15.52 5.57 23.01
CA PRO A 43 -16.91 5.98 23.14
C PRO A 43 -17.84 5.11 22.28
N ASP A 44 -19.00 4.71 22.81
CA ASP A 44 -20.06 4.05 22.03
C ASP A 44 -20.83 5.10 21.22
N CYS A 45 -20.12 5.74 20.29
CA CYS A 45 -20.66 6.76 19.39
C CYS A 45 -21.05 6.14 18.05
N SER A 46 -22.05 6.73 17.39
CA SER A 46 -22.35 6.38 16.00
C SER A 46 -21.17 6.75 15.11
N LEU A 47 -20.73 5.79 14.31
CA LEU A 47 -19.63 5.97 13.37
C LEU A 47 -20.05 6.84 12.18
N LEU A 48 -19.05 7.44 11.52
CA LEU A 48 -19.25 8.19 10.29
C LEU A 48 -19.63 7.25 9.15
N PRO A 49 -20.57 7.66 8.28
CA PRO A 49 -20.81 6.96 7.02
C PRO A 49 -19.57 7.07 6.12
N ILE A 50 -19.38 6.08 5.25
CA ILE A 50 -18.31 6.13 4.26
C ILE A 50 -18.62 7.20 3.21
N PRO A 51 -17.70 8.15 2.95
CA PRO A 51 -17.90 9.14 1.90
C PRO A 51 -17.96 8.49 0.50
N ASP A 52 -18.79 9.03 -0.38
CA ASP A 52 -18.96 8.57 -1.76
C ASP A 52 -17.66 8.49 -2.56
N PHE A 53 -16.75 9.44 -2.37
CA PHE A 53 -15.46 9.46 -3.06
C PHE A 53 -14.56 8.27 -2.66
N ALA A 54 -14.70 7.72 -1.45
CA ALA A 54 -13.91 6.58 -0.99
C ALA A 54 -14.45 5.23 -1.53
N MET A 55 -15.69 5.21 -2.04
CA MET A 55 -16.29 4.00 -2.59
C MET A 55 -15.59 3.57 -3.89
N PRO A 56 -15.47 2.25 -4.17
CA PRO A 56 -14.86 1.74 -5.38
C PRO A 56 -15.46 2.41 -6.63
N GLN A 57 -14.60 2.91 -7.50
CA GLN A 57 -15.01 3.60 -8.73
C GLN A 57 -15.17 2.65 -9.92
N ASN A 58 -14.45 1.51 -9.89
CA ASN A 58 -14.53 0.48 -10.90
C ASN A 58 -15.62 -0.54 -10.53
N GLU A 59 -16.42 -0.93 -11.52
CA GLU A 59 -17.43 -1.97 -11.35
C GLU A 59 -16.77 -3.35 -11.41
N ALA A 60 -16.96 -4.15 -10.37
CA ALA A 60 -16.56 -5.55 -10.38
C ALA A 60 -17.38 -6.33 -11.43
N ASN A 61 -16.71 -7.25 -12.12
CA ASN A 61 -17.33 -8.19 -13.04
C ASN A 61 -18.18 -9.24 -12.28
N GLU A 62 -18.78 -10.18 -13.02
CA GLU A 62 -19.62 -11.24 -12.44
C GLU A 62 -18.87 -12.16 -11.46
N MET A 63 -17.54 -12.19 -11.52
CA MET A 63 -16.68 -12.94 -10.61
C MET A 63 -16.29 -12.17 -9.35
N GLY A 64 -16.55 -10.86 -9.28
CA GLY A 64 -16.33 -10.03 -8.08
C GLY A 64 -15.00 -9.27 -8.05
N TYR A 65 -14.26 -9.22 -9.16
CA TYR A 65 -13.04 -8.40 -9.32
C TYR A 65 -13.18 -7.43 -10.49
N TRP A 66 -12.31 -6.42 -10.56
CA TRP A 66 -12.20 -5.54 -11.73
C TRP A 66 -10.76 -5.46 -12.24
N VAL A 67 -10.63 -5.09 -13.52
CA VAL A 67 -9.36 -4.86 -14.21
C VAL A 67 -9.40 -3.46 -14.81
N GLN A 68 -8.36 -2.67 -14.56
CA GLN A 68 -8.18 -1.34 -15.14
C GLN A 68 -6.82 -1.26 -15.82
N GLN A 69 -6.81 -0.91 -17.10
CA GLN A 69 -5.57 -0.65 -17.82
C GLN A 69 -5.02 0.73 -17.43
N LEU A 70 -3.79 0.77 -16.90
CA LEU A 70 -3.07 1.98 -16.48
C LEU A 70 -2.08 2.47 -17.54
N ARG A 71 -1.58 1.55 -18.38
CA ARG A 71 -0.65 1.84 -19.48
C ARG A 71 -0.97 0.96 -20.67
N ASP A 72 -0.95 1.56 -21.86
CA ASP A 72 -1.24 0.88 -23.11
C ASP A 72 -0.27 1.35 -24.20
N THR A 73 0.74 0.54 -24.47
CA THR A 73 1.70 0.77 -25.55
C THR A 73 1.77 -0.47 -26.44
N PRO A 74 2.35 -0.41 -27.64
CA PRO A 74 2.41 -1.58 -28.53
C PRO A 74 3.10 -2.82 -27.97
N THR A 75 3.94 -2.67 -26.94
CA THR A 75 4.74 -3.77 -26.38
C THR A 75 4.69 -3.85 -24.85
N SER A 76 4.11 -2.87 -24.17
CA SER A 76 4.05 -2.79 -22.71
C SER A 76 2.67 -2.35 -22.25
N HIS A 77 2.00 -3.23 -21.51
CA HIS A 77 0.69 -2.99 -20.93
C HIS A 77 0.74 -3.22 -19.42
N VAL A 78 0.13 -2.33 -18.65
CA VAL A 78 0.08 -2.43 -17.19
C VAL A 78 -1.36 -2.36 -16.74
N PHE A 79 -1.79 -3.33 -15.93
CA PHE A 79 -3.14 -3.41 -15.41
C PHE A 79 -3.12 -3.43 -13.89
N ALA A 80 -3.99 -2.61 -13.29
CA ALA A 80 -4.41 -2.81 -11.92
C ALA A 80 -5.53 -3.84 -11.88
N VAL A 81 -5.43 -4.80 -10.98
CA VAL A 81 -6.45 -5.80 -10.72
C VAL A 81 -6.84 -5.71 -9.27
N SER A 82 -8.13 -5.73 -8.99
CA SER A 82 -8.62 -5.55 -7.63
C SER A 82 -9.79 -6.44 -7.29
N GLU A 83 -9.72 -7.00 -6.09
CA GLU A 83 -10.79 -7.80 -5.51
C GLU A 83 -10.81 -7.60 -3.99
N ASN A 84 -12.01 -7.52 -3.42
CA ASN A 84 -12.25 -7.56 -1.98
C ASN A 84 -11.30 -6.71 -1.11
N ALA A 85 -11.11 -5.45 -1.51
CA ALA A 85 -10.26 -4.47 -0.84
C ALA A 85 -8.74 -4.70 -0.99
N TYR A 86 -8.31 -5.39 -2.04
CA TYR A 86 -6.91 -5.54 -2.41
C TYR A 86 -6.67 -5.11 -3.85
N ASN A 87 -5.48 -4.57 -4.12
CA ASN A 87 -5.02 -4.21 -5.45
C ASN A 87 -3.69 -4.91 -5.74
N ALA A 88 -3.58 -5.53 -6.89
CA ALA A 88 -2.37 -6.12 -7.45
C ALA A 88 -2.08 -5.50 -8.82
N LEU A 89 -0.87 -5.71 -9.35
CA LEU A 89 -0.57 -5.36 -10.75
C LEU A 89 -0.34 -6.62 -11.58
N ILE A 90 -0.80 -6.57 -12.83
CA ILE A 90 -0.40 -7.52 -13.88
C ILE A 90 0.25 -6.69 -15.01
N LEU A 91 1.51 -6.98 -15.29
CA LEU A 91 2.27 -6.36 -16.37
C LEU A 91 2.37 -7.37 -17.51
N VAL A 92 2.10 -6.92 -18.72
CA VAL A 92 2.15 -7.76 -19.93
C VAL A 92 3.09 -7.11 -20.93
N ASP A 93 4.19 -7.80 -21.21
CA ASP A 93 5.13 -7.44 -22.26
C ASP A 93 4.83 -8.28 -23.50
N VAL A 94 4.53 -7.60 -24.61
CA VAL A 94 4.24 -8.20 -25.91
C VAL A 94 5.45 -7.97 -26.82
N PRO A 95 6.06 -9.02 -27.39
CA PRO A 95 7.18 -8.85 -28.31
C PRO A 95 6.80 -7.94 -29.49
N PRO A 96 7.71 -7.05 -29.93
CA PRO A 96 7.44 -6.24 -31.10
C PRO A 96 7.23 -7.14 -32.33
N THR A 97 6.14 -6.92 -33.06
CA THR A 97 5.96 -7.55 -34.38
C THR A 97 6.95 -6.96 -35.38
N ASP A 98 7.34 -7.72 -36.41
CA ASP A 98 8.30 -7.29 -37.44
C ASP A 98 7.94 -5.93 -38.09
N ASP A 99 6.65 -5.56 -38.12
CA ASP A 99 6.16 -4.29 -38.65
C ASP A 99 6.48 -3.07 -37.74
N ALA A 100 6.66 -3.27 -36.43
CA ALA A 100 7.03 -2.21 -35.48
C ALA A 100 8.54 -1.86 -35.52
N VAL A 101 9.37 -2.75 -36.06
CA VAL A 101 10.83 -2.54 -36.15
C VAL A 101 11.19 -1.54 -37.26
N GLU A 102 10.33 -1.33 -38.26
CA GLU A 102 10.58 -0.35 -39.32
C GLU A 102 10.34 1.10 -38.88
N THR A 103 9.44 1.37 -37.93
CA THR A 103 9.13 2.74 -37.48
C THR A 103 10.14 3.28 -36.44
N SER A 104 10.79 2.41 -35.67
CA SER A 104 11.79 2.81 -34.66
C SER A 104 13.18 3.10 -35.24
N ARG A 105 13.49 2.60 -36.45
CA ARG A 105 14.76 2.91 -37.15
C ARG A 105 14.89 4.37 -37.61
N GLY A 106 13.80 5.15 -37.57
CA GLY A 106 13.80 6.59 -37.87
C GLY A 106 14.17 7.50 -36.68
N GLY A 107 14.29 6.95 -35.46
CA GLY A 107 14.28 7.73 -34.21
C GLY A 107 15.61 7.92 -33.48
N ARG A 108 16.77 7.44 -33.98
CA ARG A 108 18.07 7.71 -33.32
C ARG A 108 18.54 9.14 -33.60
N ARG A 109 18.01 10.12 -32.86
CA ARG A 109 18.71 11.41 -32.68
C ARG A 109 19.82 11.21 -31.67
N ASN A 110 21.05 11.30 -32.15
CA ASN A 110 22.24 11.51 -31.32
C ASN A 110 22.06 12.76 -30.45
N LEU A 111 21.83 12.58 -29.16
CA LEU A 111 21.99 13.63 -28.16
C LEU A 111 23.50 13.86 -27.95
N LYS A 112 24.12 14.64 -28.84
CA LYS A 112 25.38 15.34 -28.60
C LYS A 112 25.10 16.83 -28.66
N GLY A 113 24.98 17.45 -27.49
CA GLY A 113 24.74 18.89 -27.40
C GLY A 113 24.85 19.39 -25.96
N GLY A 114 26.06 19.42 -25.43
CA GLY A 114 26.34 20.08 -24.16
C GLY A 114 26.02 21.57 -24.22
N ARG A 115 25.24 22.05 -23.25
CA ARG A 115 25.27 23.44 -22.81
C ARG A 115 25.71 23.45 -21.36
N LYS A 116 26.76 24.23 -21.10
CA LYS A 116 27.16 24.65 -19.76
C LYS A 116 25.99 25.38 -19.11
N LEU A 117 25.51 24.85 -17.99
CA LEU A 117 24.77 25.62 -17.00
C LEU A 117 25.78 26.04 -15.94
N GLU A 118 25.78 27.33 -15.64
CA GLU A 118 26.62 27.96 -14.63
C GLU A 118 26.09 27.63 -13.23
N GLU A 119 27.04 27.37 -12.35
CA GLU A 119 27.03 27.23 -10.89
C GLU A 119 25.72 27.57 -10.16
N MET A 120 25.05 26.54 -9.66
CA MET A 120 24.28 26.58 -8.41
C MET A 120 24.74 25.39 -7.57
N GLU A 121 25.04 25.65 -6.29
CA GLU A 121 25.56 24.66 -5.34
C GLU A 121 24.56 23.51 -5.14
N GLU A 122 25.02 22.28 -5.37
CA GLU A 122 24.30 21.02 -5.16
C GLU A 122 24.22 20.69 -3.66
N PRO A 123 23.09 20.16 -3.16
CA PRO A 123 23.07 19.40 -1.91
C PRO A 123 23.58 17.97 -2.19
N GLU A 124 24.50 17.48 -1.34
CA GLU A 124 25.12 16.15 -1.45
C GLU A 124 24.07 15.02 -1.37
N LEU A 125 23.71 14.43 -2.53
CA LEU A 125 23.19 13.06 -2.59
C LEU A 125 24.34 12.10 -2.29
N MET A 126 24.14 11.16 -1.37
CA MET A 126 25.11 10.11 -1.09
C MET A 126 25.21 9.15 -2.28
N ASP A 127 26.38 9.09 -2.91
CA ASP A 127 26.73 8.08 -3.92
C ASP A 127 26.68 6.67 -3.31
N ALA A 128 25.68 5.89 -3.70
CA ALA A 128 25.68 4.44 -3.48
C ALA A 128 26.62 3.75 -4.48
N PRO A 129 27.34 2.68 -4.09
CA PRO A 129 28.24 1.99 -5.00
C PRO A 129 27.44 1.24 -6.07
N VAL A 130 27.66 1.61 -7.33
CA VAL A 130 27.23 0.83 -8.50
C VAL A 130 28.10 -0.42 -8.58
N GLU A 131 27.68 -1.51 -7.93
CA GLU A 131 28.09 -2.84 -8.35
C GLU A 131 27.16 -3.27 -9.49
N SER A 132 27.67 -3.15 -10.72
CA SER A 132 27.01 -3.72 -11.89
C SER A 132 26.96 -5.25 -11.76
N SER A 133 25.83 -5.79 -11.32
CA SER A 133 25.53 -7.21 -11.49
C SER A 133 25.49 -7.49 -13.00
N GLY A 134 26.39 -8.33 -13.47
CA GLY A 134 26.58 -8.60 -14.90
C GLY A 134 25.31 -9.09 -15.58
N ASP A 135 25.07 -8.55 -16.78
CA ASP A 135 24.09 -9.04 -17.74
C ASP A 135 24.32 -10.54 -17.98
N VAL A 136 23.43 -11.35 -17.44
CA VAL A 136 23.21 -12.70 -17.97
C VAL A 136 22.20 -12.51 -19.10
N ASP A 137 22.67 -12.63 -20.34
CA ASP A 137 21.80 -12.88 -21.50
C ASP A 137 21.01 -14.17 -21.22
N VAL A 138 19.85 -14.03 -20.60
CA VAL A 138 18.84 -15.08 -20.56
C VAL A 138 18.13 -14.99 -21.90
N ASP A 139 18.11 -16.08 -22.68
CA ASP A 139 17.26 -16.22 -23.86
C ASP A 139 15.84 -15.79 -23.46
N VAL A 140 15.43 -14.57 -23.84
CA VAL A 140 14.05 -14.14 -23.63
C VAL A 140 13.24 -14.80 -24.75
N PRO A 141 12.29 -15.68 -24.42
CA PRO A 141 11.60 -16.43 -25.47
C PRO A 141 10.80 -15.50 -26.39
N ASP A 142 10.63 -15.93 -27.63
CA ASP A 142 9.67 -15.34 -28.57
C ASP A 142 8.25 -15.62 -28.03
N GLY A 143 7.63 -14.64 -27.36
CA GLY A 143 6.26 -14.72 -26.84
C GLY A 143 5.97 -13.73 -25.72
N ILE A 144 4.71 -13.67 -25.29
CA ILE A 144 4.25 -12.75 -24.25
C ILE A 144 4.90 -13.11 -22.91
N THR A 145 5.35 -12.08 -22.18
CA THR A 145 5.75 -12.22 -20.77
C THR A 145 4.70 -11.58 -19.87
N VAL A 146 4.24 -12.31 -18.86
CA VAL A 146 3.30 -11.81 -17.85
C VAL A 146 3.98 -11.76 -16.48
N ALA A 147 4.04 -10.59 -15.85
CA ALA A 147 4.50 -10.45 -14.47
C ALA A 147 3.34 -10.13 -13.53
N PHE A 148 3.23 -10.89 -12.45
CA PHE A 148 2.29 -10.64 -11.36
C PHE A 148 3.01 -9.94 -10.21
N VAL A 149 2.45 -8.81 -9.75
CA VAL A 149 2.92 -8.09 -8.55
C VAL A 149 1.90 -8.26 -7.45
N ASP A 150 2.32 -8.90 -6.36
CA ASP A 150 1.52 -9.33 -5.23
C ASP A 150 0.42 -10.36 -5.54
N PHE A 151 0.05 -11.09 -4.49
CA PHE A 151 -0.76 -12.30 -4.44
C PHE A 151 -1.65 -12.34 -3.18
N PRO A 152 -2.55 -11.35 -3.00
CA PRO A 152 -3.43 -11.27 -1.84
C PRO A 152 -4.32 -12.51 -1.69
N PRO A 153 -4.55 -13.00 -0.46
CA PRO A 153 -5.26 -14.26 -0.20
C PRO A 153 -6.75 -14.20 -0.53
N THR A 154 -7.35 -13.01 -0.64
CA THR A 154 -8.76 -12.85 -1.00
C THR A 154 -9.02 -13.26 -2.44
N PHE A 155 -7.99 -13.24 -3.30
CA PHE A 155 -8.11 -13.66 -4.69
C PHE A 155 -8.37 -15.17 -4.86
N ALA A 156 -8.37 -15.96 -3.78
CA ALA A 156 -8.68 -17.39 -3.84
C ALA A 156 -10.14 -17.65 -4.25
N THR A 157 -10.36 -18.57 -5.18
CA THR A 157 -11.69 -19.04 -5.60
C THR A 157 -11.85 -20.54 -5.40
N GLU A 158 -13.08 -21.07 -5.52
CA GLU A 158 -13.36 -22.52 -5.37
C GLU A 158 -12.66 -23.39 -6.45
N GLY A 159 -12.01 -22.76 -7.46
CA GLY A 159 -11.30 -23.46 -8.54
C GLY A 159 -10.00 -22.81 -9.04
N GLY A 160 -9.45 -21.81 -8.34
CA GLY A 160 -8.24 -21.12 -8.78
C GLY A 160 -7.99 -19.79 -8.05
N SER A 161 -7.49 -18.80 -8.78
CA SER A 161 -7.23 -17.44 -8.29
C SER A 161 -7.86 -16.43 -9.25
N PHE A 162 -8.48 -15.36 -8.72
CA PHE A 162 -8.94 -14.22 -9.51
C PHE A 162 -7.79 -13.56 -10.29
N LEU A 163 -6.52 -13.72 -9.88
CA LEU A 163 -5.38 -13.25 -10.68
C LEU A 163 -5.25 -14.03 -11.98
N MET A 164 -5.56 -15.33 -11.96
CA MET A 164 -5.53 -16.17 -13.15
C MET A 164 -6.72 -15.88 -14.06
N SER A 165 -7.90 -15.62 -13.47
CA SER A 165 -9.06 -15.14 -14.23
C SER A 165 -8.78 -13.77 -14.86
N ALA A 166 -8.20 -12.83 -14.11
CA ALA A 166 -7.82 -11.52 -14.62
C ALA A 166 -6.75 -11.62 -15.71
N MET A 167 -5.76 -12.50 -15.58
CA MET A 167 -4.79 -12.77 -16.65
C MET A 167 -5.50 -13.21 -17.94
N ASN A 168 -6.47 -14.13 -17.87
CA ASN A 168 -7.20 -14.57 -19.05
C ASN A 168 -8.03 -13.44 -19.67
N ASP A 169 -8.71 -12.64 -18.87
CA ASP A 169 -9.45 -11.45 -19.35
C ASP A 169 -8.50 -10.45 -20.02
N ILE A 170 -7.32 -10.22 -19.44
CA ILE A 170 -6.29 -9.33 -20.00
C ILE A 170 -5.76 -9.86 -21.33
N LEU A 171 -5.48 -11.16 -21.43
CA LEU A 171 -5.05 -11.76 -22.69
C LEU A 171 -6.14 -11.62 -23.76
N GLU A 172 -7.42 -11.81 -23.41
CA GLU A 172 -8.53 -11.57 -24.33
C GLU A 172 -8.61 -10.10 -24.77
N MET A 173 -8.44 -9.14 -23.85
CA MET A 173 -8.38 -7.70 -24.17
C MET A 173 -7.25 -7.37 -25.16
N LEU A 174 -6.15 -8.13 -25.11
CA LEU A 174 -4.99 -7.98 -25.99
C LEU A 174 -5.06 -8.87 -27.25
N GLU A 175 -6.21 -9.49 -27.52
CA GLU A 175 -6.40 -10.43 -28.63
C GLU A 175 -5.41 -11.62 -28.62
N ALA A 176 -4.97 -12.02 -27.43
CA ALA A 176 -4.03 -13.10 -27.17
C ALA A 176 -4.67 -14.25 -26.37
N THR A 177 -3.94 -15.36 -26.27
CA THR A 177 -4.34 -16.54 -25.51
C THR A 177 -3.21 -17.00 -24.61
N LEU A 178 -3.50 -17.95 -23.71
CA LEU A 178 -2.48 -18.54 -22.85
C LEU A 178 -1.35 -19.23 -23.66
N ASP A 179 -1.66 -19.76 -24.84
CA ASP A 179 -0.67 -20.39 -25.73
C ASP A 179 0.38 -19.39 -26.25
N ASP A 180 0.08 -18.08 -26.21
CA ASP A 180 0.99 -17.01 -26.60
C ASP A 180 1.92 -16.56 -25.45
N VAL A 181 1.64 -16.99 -24.21
CA VAL A 181 2.45 -16.66 -23.02
C VAL A 181 3.64 -17.60 -22.92
N ALA A 182 4.84 -17.07 -23.16
CA ALA A 182 6.06 -17.85 -23.11
C ALA A 182 6.77 -17.78 -21.75
N LYS A 183 6.52 -16.73 -20.96
CA LYS A 183 7.16 -16.53 -19.66
C LYS A 183 6.20 -15.90 -18.65
N VAL A 184 6.32 -16.33 -17.40
CA VAL A 184 5.63 -15.73 -16.27
C VAL A 184 6.62 -15.36 -15.17
N GLU A 185 6.37 -14.26 -14.49
CA GLU A 185 7.22 -13.72 -13.42
C GLU A 185 6.36 -13.35 -12.20
N MET A 186 6.95 -13.43 -11.02
CA MET A 186 6.30 -13.05 -9.77
C MET A 186 7.14 -12.01 -9.03
N ILE A 187 6.50 -10.98 -8.52
CA ILE A 187 7.15 -9.89 -7.77
C ILE A 187 6.42 -9.72 -6.43
N TYR A 188 7.17 -9.69 -5.33
CA TYR A 188 6.63 -9.35 -4.01
C TYR A 188 6.99 -7.91 -3.66
N SER A 189 5.99 -7.11 -3.32
CA SER A 189 6.20 -5.75 -2.79
C SER A 189 6.83 -5.77 -1.40
N HIS A 190 6.44 -6.75 -0.58
CA HIS A 190 6.98 -7.05 0.75
C HIS A 190 6.47 -8.43 1.24
N GLY A 191 6.83 -8.84 2.47
CA GLY A 191 6.68 -10.19 3.01
C GLY A 191 5.41 -10.46 3.83
N HIS A 192 4.37 -9.61 3.79
CA HIS A 192 3.15 -9.85 4.57
C HIS A 192 2.13 -10.76 3.89
N ASN A 193 1.53 -11.64 4.68
CA ASN A 193 0.61 -12.70 4.22
C ASN A 193 -0.63 -12.18 3.49
N ASP A 194 -1.06 -10.96 3.72
CA ASP A 194 -2.18 -10.36 3.02
C ASP A 194 -1.82 -9.85 1.62
N HIS A 195 -0.54 -9.85 1.27
CA HIS A 195 -0.05 -9.56 -0.08
C HIS A 195 0.67 -10.74 -0.73
N ILE A 196 1.14 -11.74 0.02
CA ILE A 196 1.79 -12.95 -0.55
C ILE A 196 1.01 -14.25 -0.28
N GLY A 197 -0.12 -14.17 0.43
CA GLY A 197 -0.81 -15.34 0.99
C GLY A 197 -1.33 -16.34 -0.03
N LEU A 198 -1.51 -15.91 -1.29
CA LEU A 198 -1.92 -16.75 -2.42
C LEU A 198 -0.76 -17.09 -3.37
N ALA A 199 0.46 -16.64 -3.09
CA ALA A 199 1.59 -16.79 -4.01
C ALA A 199 1.88 -18.26 -4.31
N ASN A 200 1.85 -19.15 -3.31
CA ASN A 200 2.13 -20.57 -3.52
C ASN A 200 1.02 -21.29 -4.30
N ALA A 201 -0.23 -20.89 -4.09
CA ALA A 201 -1.35 -21.44 -4.87
C ALA A 201 -1.28 -20.97 -6.34
N THR A 202 -0.96 -19.70 -6.55
CA THR A 202 -0.78 -19.12 -7.89
C THR A 202 0.40 -19.79 -8.61
N PHE A 203 1.54 -19.92 -7.94
CA PHE A 203 2.71 -20.65 -8.45
C PHE A 203 2.36 -22.10 -8.83
N GLY A 204 1.65 -22.82 -7.95
CA GLY A 204 1.19 -24.18 -8.23
C GLY A 204 0.30 -24.26 -9.47
N HIS A 205 -0.60 -23.30 -9.65
CA HIS A 205 -1.46 -23.24 -10.83
C HIS A 205 -0.68 -22.93 -12.12
N LEU A 206 0.31 -22.04 -12.08
CA LEU A 206 1.21 -21.79 -13.21
C LEU A 206 1.94 -23.08 -13.63
N VAL A 207 2.40 -23.88 -12.65
CA VAL A 207 3.01 -25.18 -12.94
C VAL A 207 2.01 -26.17 -13.54
N GLU A 208 0.75 -26.18 -13.09
CA GLU A 208 -0.32 -27.00 -13.69
C GLU A 208 -0.63 -26.59 -15.14
N LEU A 209 -0.49 -25.30 -15.48
CA LEU A 209 -0.61 -24.79 -16.85
C LEU A 209 0.59 -25.14 -17.74
N GLY A 210 1.66 -25.71 -17.18
CA GLY A 210 2.81 -26.22 -17.93
C GLY A 210 4.05 -25.33 -17.90
N PHE A 211 4.05 -24.24 -17.14
CA PHE A 211 5.26 -23.45 -16.91
C PHE A 211 6.27 -24.25 -16.07
N ASP A 212 7.54 -24.27 -16.49
CA ASP A 212 8.60 -24.94 -15.73
C ASP A 212 8.84 -24.18 -14.41
N PRO A 213 8.66 -24.81 -13.22
CA PRO A 213 8.89 -24.15 -11.94
C PRO A 213 10.26 -23.48 -11.83
N ALA A 214 11.28 -24.04 -12.50
CA ALA A 214 12.64 -23.49 -12.46
C ALA A 214 12.82 -22.22 -13.32
N SER A 215 11.88 -21.91 -14.21
CA SER A 215 11.93 -20.75 -15.11
C SER A 215 11.04 -19.58 -14.66
N ILE A 216 10.32 -19.71 -13.54
CA ILE A 216 9.49 -18.64 -12.96
C ILE A 216 10.34 -17.86 -11.94
N PRO A 217 10.90 -16.68 -12.29
CA PRO A 217 11.60 -15.85 -11.31
C PRO A 217 10.59 -15.31 -10.29
N ILE A 218 11.01 -15.32 -9.03
CA ILE A 218 10.31 -14.71 -7.91
C ILE A 218 11.22 -13.62 -7.38
N ILE A 219 10.88 -12.38 -7.70
CA ILE A 219 11.67 -11.20 -7.40
C ILE A 219 11.15 -10.56 -6.11
N ALA A 220 12.03 -10.29 -5.16
CA ALA A 220 11.68 -9.59 -3.92
C ALA A 220 12.93 -8.88 -3.34
N PRO A 221 12.76 -7.93 -2.43
CA PRO A 221 13.84 -7.43 -1.60
C PRO A 221 14.55 -8.55 -0.83
N GLU A 222 15.83 -8.35 -0.53
CA GLU A 222 16.58 -9.24 0.36
C GLU A 222 15.91 -9.41 1.73
N GLY A 223 15.32 -8.33 2.28
CA GLY A 223 14.61 -8.34 3.56
C GLY A 223 13.44 -9.35 3.62
N VAL A 224 12.72 -9.54 2.51
CA VAL A 224 11.63 -10.53 2.41
C VAL A 224 12.18 -11.96 2.53
N LEU A 225 13.31 -12.26 1.86
CA LEU A 225 13.93 -13.57 1.96
C LEU A 225 14.46 -13.81 3.38
N GLU A 226 15.12 -12.82 3.98
CA GLU A 226 15.59 -12.89 5.38
C GLU A 226 14.43 -13.12 6.36
N HIS A 227 13.30 -12.43 6.15
CA HIS A 227 12.09 -12.62 6.95
C HIS A 227 11.57 -14.06 6.85
N PHE A 228 11.52 -14.62 5.63
CA PHE A 228 11.07 -16.00 5.42
C PHE A 228 12.03 -17.02 6.03
N GLU A 229 13.34 -16.86 5.85
CA GLU A 229 14.35 -17.72 6.45
C GLU A 229 14.24 -17.70 7.98
N HIS A 230 14.08 -16.51 8.57
CA HIS A 230 13.86 -16.39 10.01
C HIS A 230 12.57 -17.09 10.47
N ALA A 231 11.47 -16.92 9.73
CA ALA A 231 10.20 -17.58 10.03
C ALA A 231 10.31 -19.11 9.90
N ILE A 232 11.12 -19.63 8.97
CA ILE A 232 11.40 -21.06 8.80
C ILE A 232 12.19 -21.58 10.00
N GLU A 233 13.28 -20.89 10.36
CA GLU A 233 14.14 -21.27 11.49
C GLU A 233 13.37 -21.29 12.81
N THR A 234 12.46 -20.35 13.00
CA THR A 234 11.63 -20.24 14.21
C THR A 234 10.36 -21.09 14.18
N GLY A 235 10.05 -21.74 13.04
CA GLY A 235 8.91 -22.64 12.89
C GLY A 235 7.55 -21.94 12.74
N PHE A 236 7.52 -20.66 12.38
CA PHE A 236 6.30 -19.88 12.14
C PHE A 236 5.95 -19.70 10.66
N PHE A 237 6.81 -20.15 9.74
CA PHE A 237 6.56 -20.02 8.31
C PHE A 237 5.34 -20.84 7.87
N THR A 238 4.41 -20.17 7.18
CA THR A 238 3.13 -20.76 6.74
C THR A 238 3.24 -21.53 5.43
N TYR A 239 4.33 -21.36 4.68
CA TYR A 239 4.51 -21.87 3.31
C TYR A 239 3.42 -21.39 2.33
N SER A 240 2.80 -20.23 2.63
CA SER A 240 1.81 -19.58 1.77
C SER A 240 2.44 -18.90 0.55
N ALA A 241 3.75 -18.64 0.59
CA ALA A 241 4.54 -18.12 -0.52
C ALA A 241 5.81 -18.98 -0.74
N PRO A 242 6.18 -19.27 -2.00
CA PRO A 242 7.51 -19.78 -2.31
C PRO A 242 8.58 -18.74 -1.95
N LEU A 243 9.82 -19.20 -1.72
CA LEU A 243 10.93 -18.29 -1.44
C LEU A 243 11.29 -17.49 -2.71
N PRO A 244 11.69 -16.21 -2.57
CA PRO A 244 12.29 -15.44 -3.66
C PRO A 244 13.47 -16.19 -4.28
N THR A 245 13.53 -16.23 -5.61
CA THR A 245 14.64 -16.83 -6.38
C THR A 245 15.61 -15.78 -6.91
N LYS A 246 15.20 -14.50 -6.91
CA LYS A 246 16.03 -13.35 -7.23
C LYS A 246 15.77 -12.25 -6.20
N THR A 247 16.82 -11.82 -5.50
CA THR A 247 16.73 -10.75 -4.51
C THR A 247 17.52 -9.51 -4.90
N PHE A 248 17.22 -8.38 -4.25
CA PHE A 248 17.94 -7.12 -4.44
C PHE A 248 17.94 -6.26 -3.17
N THR A 249 18.87 -5.31 -3.12
CA THR A 249 19.10 -4.43 -1.96
C THR A 249 19.23 -3.01 -2.46
N GLY A 250 18.52 -2.06 -1.85
CA GLY A 250 18.57 -0.64 -2.21
C GLY A 250 17.77 -0.32 -3.46
N PHE A 251 18.26 -0.75 -4.63
CA PHE A 251 17.71 -0.37 -5.92
C PHE A 251 17.92 -1.47 -6.97
N MET A 252 16.94 -1.64 -7.85
CA MET A 252 17.02 -2.51 -9.02
C MET A 252 16.31 -1.86 -10.20
N GLU A 253 17.03 -1.69 -11.32
CA GLU A 253 16.39 -1.55 -12.63
C GLU A 253 15.99 -2.94 -13.13
N TYR A 254 14.77 -3.04 -13.64
CA TYR A 254 14.24 -4.30 -14.11
C TYR A 254 13.38 -4.09 -15.36
N THR A 255 13.47 -5.03 -16.30
CA THR A 255 12.61 -5.05 -17.48
C THR A 255 11.82 -6.34 -17.45
N VAL A 256 10.49 -6.22 -17.37
CA VAL A 256 9.59 -7.36 -17.59
C VAL A 256 9.63 -7.70 -19.08
N GLY A 257 9.90 -8.96 -19.40
CA GLY A 257 10.06 -9.41 -20.78
C GLY A 257 11.21 -8.69 -21.48
N GLN A 258 10.91 -8.05 -22.62
CA GLN A 258 11.90 -7.35 -23.45
C GLN A 258 11.78 -5.82 -23.41
N SER A 259 10.62 -5.27 -23.04
CA SER A 259 10.31 -3.87 -23.32
C SER A 259 9.54 -3.10 -22.26
N THR A 260 9.24 -3.72 -21.11
CA THR A 260 8.49 -3.08 -20.01
C THR A 260 9.43 -2.71 -18.85
N PRO A 261 10.06 -1.52 -18.86
CA PRO A 261 10.99 -1.10 -17.81
C PRO A 261 10.25 -0.64 -16.54
N LEU A 262 10.82 -0.99 -15.40
CA LEU A 262 10.44 -0.50 -14.08
C LEU A 262 11.68 -0.41 -13.19
N THR A 263 11.57 0.39 -12.13
CA THR A 263 12.56 0.43 -11.05
C THR A 263 11.92 -0.04 -9.76
N MET A 264 12.68 -0.76 -8.94
CA MET A 264 12.27 -1.15 -7.58
C MET A 264 13.28 -0.57 -6.59
N THR A 265 12.80 0.25 -5.67
CA THR A 265 13.63 0.85 -4.60
C THR A 265 13.16 0.33 -3.25
N THR A 266 14.07 -0.25 -2.47
CA THR A 266 13.76 -0.72 -1.12
C THR A 266 13.79 0.44 -0.13
N PHE A 267 12.86 0.48 0.80
CA PHE A 267 12.86 1.42 1.92
C PHE A 267 12.23 0.76 3.15
N ASP A 268 12.43 1.33 4.34
CA ASP A 268 11.64 0.94 5.51
C ASP A 268 10.42 1.86 5.54
N GLY A 269 9.25 1.36 5.13
CA GLY A 269 8.02 2.13 5.09
C GLY A 269 7.07 1.69 6.19
N HIS A 270 6.38 0.58 5.92
CA HIS A 270 5.43 -0.02 6.85
C HIS A 270 6.16 -0.91 7.87
N GLN A 271 7.10 -1.77 7.43
CA GLN A 271 7.69 -2.80 8.28
C GLN A 271 9.21 -2.74 8.30
N PHE A 272 9.79 -2.58 9.50
CA PHE A 272 11.25 -2.60 9.65
C PHE A 272 11.82 -3.98 9.27
N GLY A 273 12.82 -3.98 8.38
CA GLY A 273 13.61 -5.16 8.03
C GLY A 273 13.05 -6.02 6.88
N ASP A 274 11.74 -6.02 6.66
CA ASP A 274 11.11 -6.68 5.49
C ASP A 274 11.44 -5.96 4.17
N LYS A 275 11.74 -4.66 4.28
CA LYS A 275 12.13 -3.74 3.19
C LYS A 275 11.03 -3.60 2.14
N ASP A 276 10.05 -2.75 2.41
CA ASP A 276 9.02 -2.36 1.46
C ASP A 276 9.61 -1.88 0.11
N VAL A 277 8.88 -2.09 -0.98
CA VAL A 277 9.30 -1.69 -2.33
C VAL A 277 8.48 -0.53 -2.86
N ILE A 278 9.18 0.49 -3.35
CA ILE A 278 8.65 1.45 -4.31
C ILE A 278 8.88 0.86 -5.71
N LEU A 279 7.82 0.32 -6.30
CA LEU A 279 7.82 -0.08 -7.71
C LEU A 279 7.38 1.13 -8.53
N PHE A 280 8.23 1.60 -9.43
CA PHE A 280 8.00 2.81 -10.20
C PHE A 280 8.24 2.58 -11.68
N MET A 281 7.32 3.08 -12.50
CA MET A 281 7.40 3.10 -13.95
C MET A 281 7.27 4.56 -14.40
N GLU A 282 8.32 5.10 -15.02
CA GLU A 282 8.34 6.48 -15.51
C GLU A 282 7.23 6.74 -16.54
N ALA A 283 6.75 7.98 -16.62
CA ALA A 283 5.84 8.40 -17.68
C ALA A 283 6.54 8.31 -19.05
N LEU A 284 5.83 7.79 -20.05
CA LEU A 284 6.32 7.74 -21.43
C LEU A 284 5.83 8.96 -22.22
N ASP A 285 4.59 9.35 -21.99
CA ASP A 285 3.93 10.51 -22.59
C ASP A 285 2.67 10.87 -21.77
N THR A 286 1.82 11.75 -22.31
CA THR A 286 0.58 12.19 -21.65
C THR A 286 -0.54 11.16 -21.65
N GLU A 287 -0.48 10.15 -22.52
CA GLU A 287 -1.45 9.04 -22.56
C GLU A 287 -0.96 7.84 -21.73
N ASN A 288 0.35 7.80 -21.43
CA ASN A 288 1.03 6.78 -20.66
C ASN A 288 1.76 7.41 -19.46
N PRO A 289 1.02 7.81 -18.41
CA PRO A 289 1.58 8.49 -17.26
C PRO A 289 2.47 7.57 -16.41
N ALA A 290 3.13 8.16 -15.41
CA ALA A 290 3.90 7.40 -14.45
C ALA A 290 2.99 6.54 -13.57
N ILE A 291 3.49 5.38 -13.14
CA ILE A 291 2.78 4.46 -12.27
C ILE A 291 3.69 4.15 -11.09
N MET A 292 3.16 4.27 -9.88
CA MET A 292 3.85 3.93 -8.64
C MET A 292 3.00 2.94 -7.84
N MET A 293 3.60 1.85 -7.38
CA MET A 293 3.00 0.95 -6.41
C MET A 293 3.84 0.95 -5.14
N VAL A 294 3.18 1.28 -4.03
CA VAL A 294 3.75 1.23 -2.68
C VAL A 294 2.64 0.75 -1.76
N VAL A 295 2.84 -0.42 -1.19
CA VAL A 295 1.82 -1.11 -0.40
C VAL A 295 1.93 -0.72 1.07
N ASP A 296 0.79 -0.66 1.75
CA ASP A 296 0.66 -0.43 3.20
C ASP A 296 1.19 0.91 3.77
N VAL A 297 1.54 1.87 2.92
CA VAL A 297 1.94 3.23 3.36
C VAL A 297 0.83 4.23 3.11
N VAL A 298 0.35 4.35 1.86
CA VAL A 298 -0.69 5.30 1.45
C VAL A 298 -1.95 4.54 1.07
N PHE A 299 -3.08 4.97 1.60
CA PHE A 299 -4.38 4.38 1.35
C PHE A 299 -5.23 5.40 0.59
N PRO A 300 -5.32 5.35 -0.74
CA PRO A 300 -6.02 6.37 -1.51
C PRO A 300 -7.45 6.57 -1.03
N LYS A 301 -7.83 7.81 -0.68
CA LYS A 301 -9.18 8.20 -0.18
C LYS A 301 -9.64 7.55 1.13
N TRP A 302 -8.83 6.68 1.71
CA TRP A 302 -9.09 5.96 2.94
C TRP A 302 -8.04 6.30 3.98
N VAL A 303 -8.33 6.00 5.25
CA VAL A 303 -7.28 6.02 6.27
C VAL A 303 -6.47 4.73 6.23
N PRO A 304 -5.20 4.78 6.66
CA PRO A 304 -4.47 3.56 7.00
C PRO A 304 -5.22 2.72 8.05
N PHE A 305 -4.97 1.41 8.04
CA PHE A 305 -5.48 0.52 9.08
C PHE A 305 -4.97 0.92 10.47
N PHE A 306 -5.45 0.21 11.50
CA PHE A 306 -5.13 0.49 12.91
C PHE A 306 -3.63 0.71 13.15
N SER A 307 -3.31 1.64 14.03
CA SER A 307 -1.93 1.98 14.38
C SER A 307 -1.09 2.26 13.12
N PHE A 308 -1.64 3.09 12.23
CA PHE A 308 -1.13 3.44 10.90
C PHE A 308 -0.56 2.26 10.12
N ALA A 309 -1.49 1.45 9.63
CA ALA A 309 -1.23 0.24 8.89
C ALA A 309 -0.46 -0.83 9.67
N LEU A 310 -0.53 -0.84 11.01
CA LEU A 310 0.21 -1.78 11.86
C LEU A 310 1.74 -1.60 11.77
N SER A 311 2.21 -0.40 11.44
CA SER A 311 3.64 -0.13 11.33
C SER A 311 4.40 -0.41 12.62
N THR A 312 5.58 -1.00 12.49
CA THR A 312 6.49 -1.25 13.62
C THR A 312 7.46 -0.10 13.88
N ASP A 313 7.58 0.83 12.93
CA ASP A 313 8.44 2.01 13.01
C ASP A 313 7.71 3.26 12.50
N LEU A 314 7.12 4.00 13.43
CA LEU A 314 6.37 5.21 13.09
C LEU A 314 7.27 6.32 12.53
N LEU A 315 8.56 6.40 12.93
CA LEU A 315 9.48 7.41 12.42
C LEU A 315 9.68 7.22 10.92
N GLN A 316 9.92 5.97 10.52
CA GLN A 316 10.08 5.61 9.12
C GLN A 316 8.77 5.74 8.35
N TYR A 317 7.63 5.36 8.93
CA TYR A 317 6.31 5.56 8.30
C TYR A 317 5.99 7.04 8.03
N ILE A 318 6.35 7.94 8.95
CA ILE A 318 6.20 9.39 8.72
C ILE A 318 7.08 9.84 7.55
N ALA A 319 8.36 9.48 7.57
CA ALA A 319 9.33 9.85 6.53
C ALA A 319 9.02 9.23 5.16
N ALA A 320 8.34 8.08 5.13
CA ALA A 320 7.98 7.37 3.91
C ALA A 320 7.26 8.27 2.90
N HIS A 321 6.32 9.11 3.37
CA HIS A 321 5.55 9.99 2.50
C HIS A 321 6.43 11.01 1.77
N ASP A 322 7.45 11.58 2.44
CA ASP A 322 8.40 12.48 1.80
C ASP A 322 9.17 11.75 0.70
N THR A 323 9.68 10.54 1.00
CA THR A 323 10.34 9.68 0.02
C THR A 323 9.46 9.42 -1.20
N LEU A 324 8.16 9.15 -1.03
CA LEU A 324 7.26 8.91 -2.15
C LEU A 324 7.02 10.17 -3.00
N LEU A 325 6.98 11.35 -2.36
CA LEU A 325 6.74 12.62 -3.04
C LEU A 325 7.94 13.14 -3.84
N GLU A 326 9.14 12.57 -3.62
CA GLU A 326 10.34 12.81 -4.43
C GLU A 326 10.28 12.13 -5.81
N PHE A 327 9.51 11.05 -5.95
CA PHE A 327 9.35 10.38 -7.24
C PHE A 327 8.51 11.23 -8.20
N PRO A 328 8.87 11.26 -9.51
CA PRO A 328 8.20 12.11 -10.49
C PRO A 328 6.88 11.49 -10.98
N LEU A 329 5.93 11.24 -10.06
CA LEU A 329 4.62 10.68 -10.38
C LEU A 329 3.78 11.63 -11.27
N GLY A 330 3.92 12.94 -11.06
CA GLY A 330 3.11 13.96 -11.74
C GLY A 330 1.66 14.00 -11.25
N ASP A 331 0.89 14.97 -11.75
CA ASP A 331 -0.51 15.18 -11.34
C ASP A 331 -1.46 14.15 -11.99
N ASP A 332 -1.07 13.59 -13.14
CA ASP A 332 -1.85 12.59 -13.89
C ASP A 332 -1.35 11.15 -13.65
N GLY A 333 -0.41 10.95 -12.71
CA GLY A 333 0.17 9.64 -12.40
C GLY A 333 -0.74 8.76 -11.56
N TYR A 334 -0.59 7.44 -11.72
CA TYR A 334 -1.34 6.44 -10.96
C TYR A 334 -0.56 5.97 -9.73
N PHE A 335 -1.21 5.97 -8.58
CA PHE A 335 -0.69 5.39 -7.35
C PHE A 335 -1.50 4.13 -6.95
N VAL A 336 -0.82 3.03 -6.67
CA VAL A 336 -1.42 1.76 -6.25
C VAL A 336 -0.97 1.41 -4.84
N GLY A 337 -1.90 1.56 -3.87
CA GLY A 337 -1.63 1.38 -2.44
C GLY A 337 -1.79 -0.04 -1.89
N GLY A 338 -2.14 -1.02 -2.74
CA GLY A 338 -2.36 -2.42 -2.35
C GLY A 338 -3.69 -2.73 -1.66
N HIS A 339 -4.42 -1.73 -1.13
CA HIS A 339 -5.67 -1.93 -0.39
C HIS A 339 -6.85 -1.02 -0.79
N LEU A 340 -8.04 -1.45 -0.35
CA LEU A 340 -9.32 -0.73 -0.36
C LEU A 340 -9.86 -0.34 -1.75
N ASN A 341 -9.47 -1.11 -2.78
CA ASN A 341 -10.03 -1.06 -4.15
C ASN A 341 -9.98 0.33 -4.81
N GLN A 342 -9.02 1.17 -4.41
CA GLN A 342 -8.79 2.48 -5.02
C GLN A 342 -7.45 2.52 -5.74
N ILE A 343 -7.46 3.09 -6.94
CA ILE A 343 -6.28 3.67 -7.57
C ILE A 343 -6.27 5.14 -7.19
N GLY A 344 -5.15 5.57 -6.62
CA GLY A 344 -4.93 6.93 -6.19
C GLY A 344 -4.07 7.72 -7.15
N ASP A 345 -3.70 8.91 -6.70
CA ASP A 345 -2.80 9.82 -7.38
C ASP A 345 -1.79 10.44 -6.40
N ARG A 346 -1.03 11.44 -6.87
CA ARG A 346 -0.10 12.18 -6.02
C ARG A 346 -0.79 12.96 -4.88
N ASN A 347 -2.03 13.41 -5.06
CA ASN A 347 -2.78 14.10 -4.01
C ASN A 347 -3.17 13.16 -2.89
N ASP A 348 -3.45 11.89 -3.17
CA ASP A 348 -3.71 10.88 -2.14
C ASP A 348 -2.49 10.68 -1.22
N ILE A 349 -1.27 10.75 -1.77
CA ILE A 349 -0.01 10.71 -0.98
C ILE A 349 0.08 11.93 -0.07
N LEU A 350 -0.17 13.13 -0.61
CA LEU A 350 -0.17 14.38 0.17
C LEU A 350 -1.24 14.38 1.27
N LEU A 351 -2.44 13.87 0.98
CA LEU A 351 -3.53 13.79 1.95
C LEU A 351 -3.18 12.82 3.08
N ASN A 352 -2.66 11.63 2.76
CA ASN A 352 -2.20 10.68 3.78
C ASN A 352 -1.07 11.27 4.63
N GLN A 353 -0.10 11.98 4.01
CA GLN A 353 0.95 12.70 4.73
C GLN A 353 0.37 13.72 5.72
N ASN A 354 -0.54 14.57 5.26
CA ASN A 354 -1.17 15.60 6.10
C ASN A 354 -1.93 14.97 7.26
N LEU A 355 -2.67 13.87 7.02
CA LEU A 355 -3.38 13.14 8.06
C LEU A 355 -2.41 12.52 9.08
N THR A 356 -1.34 11.89 8.62
CA THR A 356 -0.29 11.31 9.47
C THR A 356 0.31 12.38 10.39
N GLN A 357 0.68 13.52 9.82
CA GLN A 357 1.23 14.64 10.57
C GLN A 357 0.21 15.22 11.57
N ALA A 358 -1.05 15.40 11.16
CA ALA A 358 -2.11 15.91 12.03
C ALA A 358 -2.35 15.00 13.24
N ILE A 359 -2.31 13.67 13.07
CA ILE A 359 -2.45 12.71 14.17
C ILE A 359 -1.24 12.76 15.10
N VAL A 360 -0.02 12.87 14.55
CA VAL A 360 1.20 13.03 15.36
C VAL A 360 1.12 14.32 16.19
N GLU A 361 0.80 15.45 15.58
CA GLU A 361 0.67 16.75 16.26
C GLU A 361 -0.44 16.76 17.31
N ALA A 362 -1.60 16.16 17.01
CA ALA A 362 -2.69 16.02 17.95
C ALA A 362 -2.31 15.13 19.15
N GLY A 363 -1.49 14.09 18.93
CA GLY A 363 -0.89 13.29 20.00
C GLY A 363 0.02 14.12 20.92
N ALA A 364 0.84 15.01 20.36
CA ALA A 364 1.66 15.95 21.12
C ALA A 364 0.81 16.94 21.92
N LEU A 365 -0.23 17.50 21.30
CA LEU A 365 -1.17 18.40 21.95
C LEU A 365 -1.82 17.73 23.17
N ALA A 366 -2.32 16.50 23.00
CA ALA A 366 -2.95 15.75 24.07
C ALA A 366 -2.02 15.57 25.29
N LEU A 367 -0.75 15.24 25.05
CA LEU A 367 0.27 15.12 26.11
C LEU A 367 0.51 16.44 26.86
N GLN A 368 0.35 17.58 26.19
CA GLN A 368 0.56 18.90 26.79
C GLN A 368 -0.67 19.41 27.55
N THR A 369 -1.88 19.03 27.14
CA THR A 369 -3.13 19.62 27.66
C THR A 369 -3.86 18.76 28.68
N VAL A 370 -3.67 17.44 28.66
CA VAL A 370 -4.37 16.54 29.59
C VAL A 370 -3.76 16.63 30.98
N ASP A 371 -4.56 17.03 31.97
CA ASP A 371 -4.18 17.03 33.38
C ASP A 371 -4.20 15.60 33.94
N ALA A 372 -3.05 14.94 33.89
CA ALA A 372 -2.86 13.59 34.41
C ALA A 372 -3.29 13.48 35.89
N GLY A 373 -3.05 14.51 36.71
CA GLY A 373 -3.41 14.51 38.13
C GLY A 373 -4.92 14.49 38.33
N ALA A 374 -5.65 15.32 37.59
CA ALA A 374 -7.10 15.37 37.61
C ALA A 374 -7.73 14.06 37.12
N ILE A 375 -7.27 13.54 35.98
CA ILE A 375 -7.80 12.30 35.39
C ILE A 375 -7.54 11.10 36.31
N VAL A 376 -6.30 10.91 36.74
CA VAL A 376 -5.91 9.81 37.62
C VAL A 376 -6.62 9.90 38.97
N GLY A 377 -6.72 11.10 39.54
CA GLY A 377 -7.45 11.35 40.79
C GLY A 377 -8.94 11.02 40.68
N GLY A 378 -9.57 11.37 39.55
CA GLY A 378 -10.98 11.13 39.26
C GLY A 378 -11.37 9.65 39.23
N THR A 379 -10.41 8.74 38.97
CA THR A 379 -10.68 7.29 38.97
C THR A 379 -10.93 6.69 40.36
N GLY A 380 -10.59 7.42 41.43
CA GLY A 380 -10.60 6.89 42.79
C GLY A 380 -9.43 5.96 43.13
N ALA A 381 -8.50 5.70 42.20
CA ALA A 381 -7.37 4.78 42.40
C ALA A 381 -6.55 5.07 43.67
N PHE A 382 -6.47 6.35 44.06
CA PHE A 382 -5.74 6.83 45.23
C PHE A 382 -6.65 7.34 46.36
N THR A 383 -7.97 7.13 46.27
CA THR A 383 -8.95 7.58 47.26
C THR A 383 -9.46 6.39 48.09
N PRO A 384 -9.11 6.30 49.39
CA PRO A 384 -9.58 5.22 50.26
C PRO A 384 -11.12 5.08 50.25
N GLY A 385 -11.59 3.83 50.13
CA GLY A 385 -13.01 3.52 50.16
C GLY A 385 -13.74 3.59 48.80
N THR A 386 -13.04 3.91 47.71
CA THR A 386 -13.60 3.76 46.36
C THR A 386 -13.41 2.32 45.82
N PRO A 387 -14.21 1.88 44.84
CA PRO A 387 -14.04 0.55 44.23
C PRO A 387 -12.67 0.33 43.58
N ASN A 388 -12.00 1.39 43.13
CA ASN A 388 -10.69 1.32 42.48
C ASN A 388 -9.52 1.57 43.45
N TYR A 389 -9.76 1.75 44.75
CA TYR A 389 -8.68 2.08 45.68
C TYR A 389 -7.56 1.03 45.67
N GLY A 390 -6.32 1.47 45.43
CA GLY A 390 -5.15 0.61 45.29
C GLY A 390 -4.91 0.08 43.88
N ASN A 391 -5.82 0.31 42.94
CA ASN A 391 -5.66 -0.08 41.53
C ASN A 391 -5.07 1.08 40.71
N SER A 392 -3.76 1.29 40.78
CA SER A 392 -3.06 2.31 40.00
C SER A 392 -3.24 2.15 38.48
N TRP A 393 -3.42 0.92 37.99
CA TRP A 393 -3.69 0.64 36.57
C TRP A 393 -5.01 1.24 36.09
N ALA A 394 -6.01 1.38 36.97
CA ALA A 394 -7.24 2.09 36.62
C ALA A 394 -6.98 3.58 36.33
N GLY A 395 -6.04 4.19 37.06
CA GLY A 395 -5.58 5.57 36.83
C GLY A 395 -4.82 5.70 35.52
N PHE A 396 -3.84 4.82 35.27
CA PHE A 396 -3.09 4.82 34.01
C PHE A 396 -4.00 4.61 32.80
N GLY A 397 -4.89 3.62 32.83
CA GLY A 397 -5.83 3.38 31.74
C GLY A 397 -6.67 4.62 31.40
N ALA A 398 -7.25 5.27 32.41
CA ALA A 398 -8.05 6.49 32.19
C ALA A 398 -7.22 7.64 31.61
N TYR A 399 -5.95 7.77 31.99
CA TYR A 399 -5.06 8.78 31.43
C TYR A 399 -4.79 8.54 29.94
N PHE A 400 -4.47 7.31 29.54
CA PHE A 400 -4.26 6.98 28.13
C PHE A 400 -5.54 7.12 27.30
N ASP A 401 -6.68 6.66 27.82
CA ASP A 401 -7.97 6.82 27.16
C ASP A 401 -8.29 8.31 26.91
N GLU A 402 -7.98 9.20 27.87
CA GLU A 402 -8.19 10.64 27.69
C GLU A 402 -7.22 11.27 26.68
N LEU A 403 -5.95 10.85 26.65
CA LEU A 403 -5.00 11.31 25.62
C LEU A 403 -5.48 10.92 24.21
N GLU A 404 -5.96 9.68 24.05
CA GLU A 404 -6.50 9.20 22.77
C GLU A 404 -7.76 9.97 22.39
N ARG A 405 -8.66 10.22 23.33
CA ARG A 405 -9.88 11.00 23.11
C ARG A 405 -9.57 12.42 22.65
N VAL A 406 -8.66 13.13 23.32
CA VAL A 406 -8.25 14.50 22.96
C VAL A 406 -7.59 14.53 21.57
N CYS A 407 -6.70 13.58 21.29
CA CYS A 407 -6.07 13.45 19.98
C CYS A 407 -7.11 13.16 18.88
N ALA A 408 -7.97 12.16 19.08
CA ALA A 408 -8.97 11.76 18.10
C ALA A 408 -9.98 12.88 17.84
N ARG A 409 -10.42 13.56 18.90
CA ARG A 409 -11.36 14.69 18.81
C ARG A 409 -10.78 15.85 18.00
N ALA A 410 -9.49 16.15 18.13
CA ALA A 410 -8.83 17.21 17.38
C ALA A 410 -8.75 16.86 15.88
N VAL A 411 -8.34 15.62 15.56
CA VAL A 411 -8.19 15.17 14.17
C VAL A 411 -9.54 15.02 13.48
N LEU A 412 -10.57 14.48 14.14
CA LEU A 412 -11.91 14.33 13.55
C LEU A 412 -12.55 15.68 13.22
N GLU A 413 -12.28 16.72 14.01
CA GLU A 413 -12.82 18.05 13.74
C GLU A 413 -12.30 18.64 12.42
N GLU A 414 -11.06 18.31 12.05
CA GLU A 414 -10.45 18.79 10.82
C GLU A 414 -10.66 17.83 9.63
N TYR A 415 -10.40 16.53 9.83
CA TYR A 415 -10.32 15.53 8.76
C TYR A 415 -11.46 14.51 8.75
N GLY A 416 -12.42 14.59 9.68
CA GLY A 416 -13.45 13.56 9.92
C GLY A 416 -14.13 13.03 8.67
N CYS A 417 -14.38 13.89 7.69
CA CYS A 417 -15.09 13.57 6.45
C CYS A 417 -14.22 13.61 5.19
N ASP A 418 -12.90 13.72 5.34
CA ASP A 418 -11.96 13.76 4.21
C ASP A 418 -11.37 12.38 3.89
N PHE A 419 -11.66 11.36 4.71
CA PHE A 419 -11.27 9.96 4.49
C PHE A 419 -12.39 8.98 4.86
N GLY A 420 -12.43 7.83 4.19
CA GLY A 420 -13.23 6.68 4.65
C GLY A 420 -12.60 6.01 5.88
N GLY A 421 -13.40 5.75 6.93
CA GLY A 421 -13.02 4.92 8.08
C GLY A 421 -12.19 5.58 9.18
N LEU A 422 -11.97 6.90 9.13
CA LEU A 422 -11.11 7.62 10.08
C LEU A 422 -11.50 7.42 11.55
N ASP A 423 -12.77 7.59 11.87
CA ASP A 423 -13.30 7.45 13.23
C ASP A 423 -13.12 6.04 13.83
N VAL A 424 -12.96 5.02 12.99
CA VAL A 424 -12.74 3.62 13.41
C VAL A 424 -11.29 3.37 13.82
N THR A 425 -10.32 3.86 13.04
CA THR A 425 -8.90 3.52 13.24
C THR A 425 -8.19 4.51 14.16
N LEU A 426 -8.69 5.74 14.25
CA LEU A 426 -7.98 6.89 14.81
C LEU A 426 -7.52 6.72 16.25
N TYR A 427 -8.31 6.09 17.14
CA TYR A 427 -7.89 5.89 18.53
C TYR A 427 -6.58 5.08 18.64
N SER A 428 -6.44 4.05 17.81
CA SER A 428 -5.21 3.23 17.78
C SER A 428 -4.02 4.01 17.24
N SER A 429 -4.23 4.82 16.19
CA SER A 429 -3.20 5.68 15.61
C SER A 429 -2.78 6.80 16.57
N CYS A 430 -3.73 7.39 17.29
CA CYS A 430 -3.46 8.34 18.37
C CYS A 430 -2.65 7.70 19.51
N ARG A 431 -2.95 6.44 19.88
CA ARG A 431 -2.13 5.71 20.87
C ARG A 431 -0.70 5.51 20.37
N MET A 432 -0.52 5.14 19.10
CA MET A 432 0.80 4.98 18.49
C MET A 432 1.57 6.31 18.43
N ALA A 433 0.93 7.41 18.02
CA ALA A 433 1.51 8.76 17.99
C ALA A 433 2.02 9.23 19.37
N GLN A 434 1.36 8.84 20.46
CA GLN A 434 1.88 9.17 21.80
C GLN A 434 3.19 8.45 22.13
N SER A 435 3.43 7.26 21.57
CA SER A 435 4.69 6.55 21.78
C SER A 435 5.85 7.29 21.12
N PHE A 436 5.61 7.90 19.95
CA PHE A 436 6.58 8.72 19.24
C PHE A 436 7.09 9.90 20.08
N TRP A 437 6.18 10.68 20.68
CA TRP A 437 6.57 11.83 21.51
C TRP A 437 7.21 11.48 22.87
N ARG A 438 7.26 10.20 23.23
CA ARG A 438 7.95 9.72 24.44
C ARG A 438 9.37 9.25 24.17
N LEU A 439 9.78 9.17 22.91
CA LEU A 439 11.16 8.95 22.52
C LEU A 439 11.95 10.26 22.73
N GLU A 440 13.22 10.14 23.11
CA GLU A 440 14.17 11.26 23.03
C GLU A 440 14.60 11.36 21.56
N VAL A 441 13.81 12.10 20.78
CA VAL A 441 14.04 12.36 19.34
C VAL A 441 14.81 13.66 19.10
#